data_AF-A0A6A4H3T8-F1
#
_entry.id   AF-A0A6A4H3T8-F1
#
_cell.length_a   1.000
_cell.length_b   1.000
_cell.length_c   1.000
_cell.angle_alpha   90.00
_cell.angle_beta   90.00
_cell.angle_gamma   90.00
#
_symmetry.space_group_name_H-M   'P 1'
#
loop_
_entity.id
_entity.type
_entity.pdbx_description
1 polymer ?
#
loop_
_entity_poly.entity_id
_entity_poly.type
_entity_poly.pdbx_seq_one_letter_code
_entity_poly.pdbx_strand_id
1 'polypeptide(L)'
;VFIGSTGMTRINEFQKYIPIDNAIAQAYEDCTGPGPEGPTKNQFFFGQGWHNSRWNRHVLENLIVEVVNQQAVFRIPGECIPSEVIRICLQDHLKQAHASWQLDKPRICASGDRFESAAEAQSRARAQERNRSVKLKVHQRKFKKYNERLETLDALLSSPHLSITDRAKWKLAKQVLLMLRTEGQSSEHTESDENESLVTYVPFYRRRIVGQILCEVDQETAALKLRTTQSKGKQ
;
A
#
# COMPACT_ATOMS: atom_id res chain seq x y z
N VAL A 1 6.99 -19.06 4.96
CA VAL A 1 8.42 -19.15 5.33
C VAL A 1 8.91 -17.87 6.00
N PHE A 2 9.22 -16.79 5.27
CA PHE A 2 9.88 -15.56 5.80
C PHE A 2 9.34 -15.04 7.14
N ILE A 3 8.02 -14.80 7.25
CA ILE A 3 7.40 -14.25 8.48
C ILE A 3 7.47 -15.25 9.65
N GLY A 4 7.17 -16.52 9.38
CA GLY A 4 7.25 -17.58 10.39
C GLY A 4 8.69 -17.80 10.86
N SER A 5 9.67 -17.73 9.95
CA SER A 5 11.08 -17.93 10.28
C SER A 5 11.68 -16.81 11.13
N THR A 6 11.14 -15.59 11.06
CA THR A 6 11.59 -14.46 11.89
C THR A 6 10.80 -14.33 13.19
N GLY A 7 9.80 -15.19 13.42
CA GLY A 7 8.91 -15.12 14.59
C GLY A 7 7.96 -13.92 14.59
N MET A 8 7.85 -13.20 13.48
CA MET A 8 6.95 -12.05 13.34
C MET A 8 5.56 -12.49 12.88
N THR A 9 4.56 -11.62 13.05
CA THR A 9 3.18 -11.85 12.63
C THR A 9 2.89 -11.33 11.23
N ARG A 10 3.49 -10.18 10.85
CA ARG A 10 3.28 -9.51 9.57
C ARG A 10 4.55 -8.83 9.08
N ILE A 11 4.67 -8.67 7.76
CA ILE A 11 5.83 -8.04 7.12
C ILE A 11 6.04 -6.57 7.55
N ASN A 12 4.94 -5.90 7.91
CA ASN A 12 4.93 -4.50 8.31
C ASN A 12 5.05 -4.29 9.83
N GLU A 13 5.25 -5.36 10.62
CA GLU A 13 5.25 -5.33 12.09
C GLU A 13 6.60 -5.78 12.69
N PHE A 14 7.72 -5.22 12.19
CA PHE A 14 9.08 -5.57 12.62
C PHE A 14 9.65 -4.63 13.70
N GLN A 15 8.87 -3.73 14.30
CA GLN A 15 9.36 -2.77 15.29
C GLN A 15 9.96 -3.45 16.54
N LYS A 16 9.39 -4.60 16.92
CA LYS A 16 9.82 -5.46 18.04
C LYS A 16 10.85 -6.52 17.63
N TYR A 17 11.20 -6.59 16.35
CA TYR A 17 12.19 -7.55 15.88
C TYR A 17 13.56 -7.24 16.49
N ILE A 18 14.24 -8.27 16.98
CA ILE A 18 15.59 -8.18 17.52
C ILE A 18 16.55 -8.67 16.43
N PRO A 19 17.23 -7.76 15.71
CA PRO A 19 18.23 -8.17 14.73
C PRO A 19 19.44 -8.80 15.42
N ILE A 20 20.28 -9.49 14.65
CA ILE A 20 21.56 -9.98 15.17
C ILE A 20 22.43 -8.78 15.58
N ASP A 21 23.26 -8.99 16.59
CA ASP A 21 24.21 -7.99 17.06
C ASP A 21 25.21 -7.58 15.96
N ASN A 22 25.53 -6.28 15.93
CA ASN A 22 26.42 -5.71 14.92
C ASN A 22 27.81 -6.32 14.97
N ALA A 23 28.36 -6.63 16.16
CA ALA A 23 29.68 -7.21 16.29
C ALA A 23 29.72 -8.65 15.75
N ILE A 24 28.65 -9.41 15.93
CA ILE A 24 28.54 -10.77 15.37
C ILE A 24 28.48 -10.71 13.84
N ALA A 25 27.61 -9.85 13.30
CA ALA A 25 27.50 -9.68 11.85
C ALA A 25 28.84 -9.21 11.23
N GLN A 26 29.53 -8.29 11.90
CA GLN A 26 30.84 -7.79 11.46
C GLN A 26 31.92 -8.87 11.53
N ALA A 27 32.01 -9.63 12.62
CA ALA A 27 32.97 -10.74 12.73
C ALA A 27 32.77 -11.78 11.62
N TYR A 28 31.52 -12.05 11.23
CA TYR A 28 31.23 -12.92 10.09
C TYR A 28 31.64 -12.30 8.75
N GLU A 29 31.39 -11.00 8.55
CA GLU A 29 31.85 -10.27 7.36
C GLU A 29 33.38 -10.38 7.22
N ASP A 30 34.11 -10.24 8.32
CA ASP A 30 35.57 -10.31 8.41
C ASP A 30 36.14 -11.75 8.45
N CYS A 31 35.29 -12.78 8.30
CA CYS A 31 35.65 -14.20 8.38
C CYS A 31 36.29 -14.64 9.73
N THR A 32 36.06 -13.90 10.80
CA THR A 32 36.61 -14.17 12.15
C THR A 32 35.58 -14.79 13.10
N GLY A 33 34.29 -14.72 12.75
CA GLY A 33 33.18 -15.24 13.56
C GLY A 33 32.34 -16.33 12.85
N PRO A 34 31.47 -17.01 13.59
CA PRO A 34 30.56 -18.02 13.03
C PRO A 34 29.49 -17.38 12.12
N GLY A 35 28.96 -18.17 11.19
CA GLY A 35 27.87 -17.76 10.33
C GLY A 35 26.48 -17.89 10.97
N PRO A 36 25.42 -17.51 10.24
CA PRO A 36 24.05 -17.67 10.70
C PRO A 36 23.64 -19.15 10.70
N GLU A 37 23.87 -19.82 11.84
CA GLU A 37 23.57 -21.23 12.06
C GLU A 37 22.73 -21.43 13.34
N GLY A 38 22.13 -22.62 13.49
CA GLY A 38 21.38 -22.98 14.69
C GLY A 38 20.28 -21.95 15.04
N PRO A 39 20.28 -21.36 16.25
CA PRO A 39 19.28 -20.37 16.66
C PRO A 39 19.28 -19.07 15.83
N THR A 40 20.43 -18.68 15.26
CA THR A 40 20.57 -17.41 14.52
C THR A 40 20.39 -17.58 13.01
N LYS A 41 20.13 -18.81 12.54
CA LYS A 41 20.04 -19.17 11.12
C LYS A 41 19.07 -18.31 10.29
N ASN A 42 18.02 -17.81 10.93
CA ASN A 42 16.94 -17.02 10.35
C ASN A 42 16.90 -15.58 10.91
N GLN A 43 17.95 -15.15 11.62
CA GLN A 43 18.02 -13.84 12.24
C GLN A 43 18.78 -12.86 11.34
N PHE A 44 18.12 -11.79 10.90
CA PHE A 44 18.69 -10.78 10.02
C PHE A 44 19.47 -9.72 10.78
N PHE A 45 20.44 -9.13 10.09
CA PHE A 45 21.21 -7.96 10.49
C PHE A 45 20.57 -6.70 9.90
N PHE A 46 20.25 -5.71 10.73
CA PHE A 46 19.60 -4.45 10.31
C PHE A 46 20.46 -3.19 10.52
N GLY A 47 21.74 -3.37 10.87
CA GLY A 47 22.70 -2.28 11.04
C GLY A 47 23.12 -1.61 9.74
N GLN A 48 24.21 -0.85 9.79
CA GLN A 48 24.75 -0.15 8.62
C GLN A 48 25.20 -1.16 7.56
N GLY A 49 24.88 -0.91 6.29
CA GLY A 49 25.25 -1.81 5.19
C GLY A 49 24.41 -3.09 5.09
N TRP A 50 23.31 -3.21 5.86
CA TRP A 50 22.50 -4.43 5.93
C TRP A 50 22.12 -5.04 4.57
N HIS A 51 21.80 -4.20 3.58
CA HIS A 51 21.31 -4.62 2.26
C HIS A 51 22.32 -5.45 1.47
N ASN A 52 23.62 -5.26 1.72
CA ASN A 52 24.71 -5.97 1.04
C ASN A 52 25.51 -6.89 1.98
N SER A 53 25.18 -6.93 3.27
CA SER A 53 25.90 -7.75 4.25
C SER A 53 25.95 -9.22 3.83
N ARG A 54 27.11 -9.86 4.01
CA ARG A 54 27.29 -11.29 3.81
C ARG A 54 26.41 -12.10 4.76
N TRP A 55 26.18 -11.61 5.97
CA TRP A 55 25.25 -12.20 6.93
C TRP A 55 23.84 -12.37 6.33
N ASN A 56 23.23 -11.27 5.86
CA ASN A 56 21.86 -11.33 5.32
C ASN A 56 21.79 -12.15 4.03
N ARG A 57 22.83 -12.13 3.19
CA ARG A 57 22.89 -13.01 2.01
C ARG A 57 22.82 -14.47 2.41
N HIS A 58 23.57 -14.88 3.43
CA HIS A 58 23.54 -16.26 3.92
C HIS A 58 22.19 -16.63 4.54
N VAL A 59 21.60 -15.75 5.36
CA VAL A 59 20.24 -15.95 5.90
C VAL A 59 19.21 -16.12 4.77
N LEU A 60 19.33 -15.35 3.69
CA LEU A 60 18.46 -15.50 2.52
C LEU A 60 18.64 -16.87 1.85
N GLU A 61 19.87 -17.38 1.70
CA GLU A 61 20.09 -18.73 1.16
C GLU A 61 19.40 -19.81 2.00
N ASN A 62 19.51 -19.72 3.33
CA ASN A 62 18.83 -20.64 4.25
C ASN A 62 17.32 -20.66 4.01
N LEU A 63 16.71 -19.48 3.85
CA LEU A 63 15.28 -19.36 3.58
C LEU A 63 14.90 -19.83 2.17
N ILE A 64 15.75 -19.61 1.16
CA ILE A 64 15.50 -20.11 -0.21
C ILE A 64 15.43 -21.64 -0.20
N VAL A 65 16.40 -22.29 0.45
CA VAL A 65 16.41 -23.76 0.60
C VAL A 65 15.12 -24.24 1.28
N GLU A 66 14.69 -23.56 2.34
CA GLU A 66 13.44 -23.90 3.04
C GLU A 66 12.21 -23.74 2.15
N VAL A 67 12.09 -22.64 1.39
CA VAL A 67 10.97 -22.43 0.45
C VAL A 67 10.97 -23.49 -0.64
N VAL A 68 12.12 -23.80 -1.24
CA VAL A 68 12.23 -24.83 -2.28
C VAL A 68 11.80 -26.20 -1.74
N ASN A 69 12.25 -26.58 -0.54
CA ASN A 69 11.85 -27.84 0.09
C ASN A 69 10.35 -27.88 0.39
N GLN A 70 9.75 -26.75 0.77
CA GLN A 70 8.32 -26.67 1.01
C GLN A 70 7.49 -26.73 -0.28
N GLN A 71 7.98 -26.22 -1.41
CA GLN A 71 7.29 -26.33 -2.70
C GLN A 71 7.07 -27.78 -3.11
N ALA A 72 7.98 -28.70 -2.79
CA ALA A 72 7.78 -30.13 -3.04
C ALA A 72 6.60 -30.73 -2.23
N VAL A 73 6.26 -30.11 -1.09
CA VAL A 73 5.16 -30.54 -0.21
C VAL A 73 3.83 -29.92 -0.66
N PHE A 74 3.85 -28.65 -1.06
CA PHE A 74 2.68 -27.97 -1.60
C PHE A 74 2.48 -28.42 -3.04
N ARG A 75 1.59 -29.40 -3.26
CA ARG A 75 1.21 -29.94 -4.59
C ARG A 75 0.51 -28.90 -5.47
N ILE A 76 1.17 -27.79 -5.76
CA ILE A 76 0.67 -26.71 -6.61
C ILE A 76 0.86 -27.20 -8.07
N PRO A 77 -0.22 -27.31 -8.86
CA PRO A 77 -0.10 -27.68 -10.27
C PRO A 77 0.69 -26.60 -11.04
N GLY A 78 1.72 -27.01 -11.76
CA GLY A 78 2.56 -26.11 -12.57
C GLY A 78 4.06 -26.32 -12.32
N GLU A 79 4.88 -25.53 -13.01
CA GLU A 79 6.32 -25.49 -12.75
C GLU A 79 6.59 -24.85 -11.38
N CYS A 80 7.59 -25.38 -10.66
CA CYS A 80 8.06 -24.78 -9.41
C CYS A 80 8.59 -23.37 -9.65
N ILE A 81 8.42 -22.49 -8.66
CA ILE A 81 8.94 -21.14 -8.71
C ILE A 81 10.47 -21.20 -8.75
N PRO A 82 11.14 -20.58 -9.74
CA PRO A 82 12.60 -20.57 -9.83
C PRO A 82 13.23 -19.94 -8.58
N SER A 83 14.37 -20.48 -8.13
CA SER A 83 15.07 -20.01 -6.93
C SER A 83 15.43 -18.52 -6.99
N GLU A 84 15.70 -17.98 -8.17
CA GLU A 84 15.99 -16.56 -8.34
C GLU A 84 14.77 -15.66 -8.09
N VAL A 85 13.58 -16.11 -8.49
CA VAL A 85 12.33 -15.39 -8.20
C VAL A 85 12.08 -15.40 -6.68
N ILE A 86 12.30 -16.54 -6.03
CA ILE A 86 12.20 -16.66 -4.56
C ILE A 86 13.16 -15.69 -3.88
N ARG A 87 14.42 -15.64 -4.33
CA ARG A 87 15.44 -14.71 -3.82
C ARG A 87 14.98 -13.26 -3.91
N ILE A 88 14.49 -12.83 -5.06
CA ILE A 88 13.99 -11.46 -5.27
C ILE A 88 12.84 -11.15 -4.32
N CYS A 89 11.86 -12.06 -4.19
CA CYS A 89 10.74 -11.87 -3.26
C CYS A 89 11.20 -11.78 -1.80
N LEU A 90 12.14 -12.63 -1.38
CA LEU A 90 12.68 -12.59 -0.02
C LEU A 90 13.52 -11.32 0.24
N GLN A 91 14.26 -10.83 -0.75
CA GLN A 91 14.96 -9.55 -0.66
C GLN A 91 14.00 -8.37 -0.54
N ASP A 92 12.89 -8.39 -1.27
CA ASP A 92 11.86 -7.36 -1.14
C ASP A 92 11.19 -7.40 0.25
N HIS A 93 10.86 -8.59 0.74
CA HIS A 93 10.40 -8.77 2.12
C HIS A 93 11.42 -8.25 3.14
N LEU A 94 12.70 -8.52 2.95
CA LEU A 94 13.75 -8.01 3.83
C LEU A 94 13.79 -6.47 3.83
N LYS A 95 13.65 -5.83 2.67
CA LYS A 95 13.54 -4.37 2.56
C LYS A 95 12.32 -3.82 3.31
N GLN A 96 11.16 -4.45 3.14
CA GLN A 96 9.94 -4.04 3.84
C GLN A 96 10.07 -4.22 5.36
N ALA A 97 10.63 -5.35 5.80
CA ALA A 97 10.88 -5.64 7.20
C ALA A 97 11.85 -4.64 7.84
N HIS A 98 12.95 -4.31 7.16
CA HIS A 98 13.91 -3.31 7.61
C HIS A 98 13.26 -1.92 7.71
N ALA A 99 12.51 -1.51 6.68
CA ALA A 99 11.79 -0.24 6.67
C ALA A 99 10.80 -0.15 7.85
N SER A 100 10.06 -1.24 8.12
CA SER A 100 9.17 -1.36 9.26
C SER A 100 9.91 -1.26 10.60
N TRP A 101 11.02 -1.99 10.75
CA TRP A 101 11.87 -1.93 11.94
C TRP A 101 12.41 -0.53 12.22
N GLN A 102 12.81 0.21 11.18
CA GLN A 102 13.33 1.58 11.30
C GLN A 102 12.26 2.63 11.64
N LEU A 103 10.97 2.31 11.65
CA LEU A 103 9.91 3.31 11.83
C LEU A 103 10.02 4.02 13.19
N ASP A 104 10.28 3.28 14.26
CA ASP A 104 10.32 3.80 15.63
C ASP A 104 11.74 3.92 16.21
N LYS A 105 12.77 3.71 15.38
CA LYS A 105 14.16 3.91 15.79
C LYS A 105 14.54 5.39 15.75
N PRO A 106 15.30 5.87 16.74
CA PRO A 106 15.90 7.19 16.73
C PRO A 106 16.64 7.51 15.44
N ARG A 107 16.45 8.73 14.92
CA ARG A 107 17.17 9.24 13.75
C ARG A 107 17.86 10.54 14.11
N ILE A 108 18.80 10.97 13.30
CA ILE A 108 19.38 12.32 13.41
C ILE A 108 18.26 13.32 13.12
N CYS A 109 18.05 14.29 14.02
CA CYS A 109 17.06 15.35 13.84
C CYS A 109 17.40 16.22 12.63
N ALA A 110 16.42 16.93 12.08
CA ALA A 110 16.61 17.76 10.89
C ALA A 110 17.69 18.86 11.06
N SER A 111 17.95 19.30 12.28
CA SER A 111 19.05 20.24 12.57
C SER A 111 20.45 19.62 12.44
N GLY A 112 20.56 18.29 12.45
CA GLY A 112 21.85 17.58 12.38
C GLY A 112 22.56 17.43 13.73
N ASP A 113 22.21 18.24 14.73
CA ASP A 113 22.99 18.38 15.97
C ASP A 113 22.72 17.30 17.03
N ARG A 114 21.62 16.55 16.90
CA ARG A 114 21.23 15.54 17.89
C ARG A 114 20.47 14.38 17.26
N PHE A 115 20.48 13.26 17.96
CA PHE A 115 19.54 12.17 17.71
C PHE A 115 18.19 12.45 18.38
N GLU A 116 17.13 11.95 17.78
CA GLU A 116 15.81 11.84 18.38
C GLU A 116 15.89 10.99 19.67
N SER A 117 15.11 11.37 20.67
CA SER A 117 14.82 10.48 21.80
C SER A 117 13.90 9.33 21.36
N ALA A 118 13.87 8.25 22.15
CA ALA A 118 12.94 7.14 21.89
C ALA A 118 11.47 7.58 21.86
N ALA A 119 11.09 8.56 22.70
CA ALA A 119 9.74 9.11 22.74
C ALA A 119 9.40 9.88 21.45
N GLU A 120 10.34 10.67 20.92
CA GLU A 120 10.18 11.39 19.65
C GLU A 120 10.03 10.42 18.47
N ALA A 121 10.87 9.38 18.40
CA ALA A 121 10.80 8.37 17.36
C ALA A 121 9.46 7.61 17.37
N GLN A 122 8.96 7.26 18.57
CA GLN A 122 7.63 6.65 18.72
C GLN A 122 6.51 7.61 18.31
N SER A 123 6.58 8.88 18.68
CA SER A 123 5.60 9.90 18.29
C SER A 123 5.56 10.06 16.76
N ARG A 124 6.73 10.11 16.11
CA ARG A 124 6.87 10.15 14.65
C ARG A 124 6.24 8.92 14.00
N ALA A 125 6.54 7.72 14.49
CA ALA A 125 5.94 6.48 13.97
C ALA A 125 4.40 6.50 14.07
N ARG A 126 3.86 6.95 15.21
CA ARG A 126 2.39 7.10 15.41
C ARG A 126 1.78 8.15 14.48
N ALA A 127 2.46 9.27 14.25
CA ALA A 127 2.01 10.30 13.31
C ALA A 127 1.98 9.77 11.87
N GLN A 128 3.01 9.05 11.45
CA GLN A 128 3.07 8.42 10.13
C GLN A 128 1.94 7.40 9.93
N GLU A 129 1.68 6.54 10.92
CA GLU A 129 0.59 5.56 10.82
C GLU A 129 -0.79 6.23 10.76
N ARG A 130 -1.01 7.29 11.55
CA ARG A 130 -2.24 8.11 11.45
C ARG A 130 -2.41 8.68 10.05
N ASN A 131 -1.36 9.30 9.50
CA ASN A 131 -1.39 9.88 8.15
C ASN A 131 -1.63 8.82 7.08
N ARG A 132 -1.01 7.65 7.21
CA ARG A 132 -1.24 6.50 6.31
C ARG A 132 -2.68 6.04 6.36
N SER A 133 -3.24 5.86 7.56
CA SER A 133 -4.64 5.46 7.75
C SER A 133 -5.61 6.44 7.10
N VAL A 134 -5.38 7.75 7.25
CA VAL A 134 -6.16 8.80 6.59
C VAL A 134 -6.07 8.70 5.07
N LYS A 135 -4.85 8.59 4.51
CA LYS A 135 -4.63 8.43 3.06
C LYS A 135 -5.32 7.19 2.50
N LEU A 136 -5.25 6.06 3.20
CA LEU A 136 -5.92 4.82 2.80
C LEU A 136 -7.45 4.98 2.80
N LYS A 137 -8.02 5.58 3.84
CA LYS A 137 -9.47 5.88 3.88
C LYS A 137 -9.89 6.78 2.72
N VAL A 138 -9.14 7.84 2.45
CA VAL A 138 -9.37 8.75 1.32
C VAL A 138 -9.33 7.98 -0.01
N HIS A 139 -8.29 7.18 -0.23
CA HIS A 139 -8.15 6.39 -1.45
C HIS A 139 -9.29 5.37 -1.61
N GLN A 140 -9.65 4.65 -0.55
CA GLN A 140 -10.77 3.69 -0.58
C GLN A 140 -12.10 4.36 -0.92
N ARG A 141 -12.38 5.54 -0.35
CA ARG A 141 -13.59 6.31 -0.68
C ARG A 141 -13.60 6.75 -2.14
N LYS A 142 -12.48 7.30 -2.64
CA LYS A 142 -12.34 7.67 -4.06
C LYS A 142 -12.54 6.47 -4.98
N PHE A 143 -11.94 5.34 -4.65
CA PHE A 143 -12.07 4.09 -5.41
C PHE A 143 -13.51 3.59 -5.43
N LYS A 144 -14.19 3.56 -4.28
CA LYS A 144 -15.60 3.20 -4.20
C LYS A 144 -16.47 4.13 -5.05
N LYS A 145 -16.29 5.45 -4.92
CA LYS A 145 -17.04 6.44 -5.69
C LYS A 145 -16.82 6.29 -7.20
N TYR A 146 -15.58 6.06 -7.62
CA TYR A 146 -15.24 5.78 -9.02
C TYR A 146 -16.02 4.58 -9.57
N ASN A 147 -16.01 3.46 -8.85
CA ASN A 147 -16.70 2.23 -9.30
C ASN A 147 -18.22 2.41 -9.32
N GLU A 148 -18.81 3.02 -8.28
CA GLU A 148 -20.25 3.26 -8.23
C GLU A 148 -20.72 4.17 -9.38
N ARG A 149 -19.93 5.18 -9.75
CA ARG A 149 -20.21 6.03 -10.90
C ARG A 149 -20.12 5.27 -12.22
N LEU A 150 -19.13 4.37 -12.37
CA LEU A 150 -19.00 3.52 -13.55
C LEU A 150 -20.21 2.59 -13.71
N GLU A 151 -20.57 1.88 -12.63
CA GLU A 151 -21.74 0.99 -12.61
C GLU A 151 -23.02 1.75 -12.95
N THR A 152 -23.20 2.95 -12.40
CA THR A 152 -24.35 3.81 -12.70
C THR A 152 -24.40 4.20 -14.17
N LEU A 153 -23.27 4.63 -14.74
CA LEU A 153 -23.19 5.00 -16.15
C LEU A 153 -23.43 3.80 -17.08
N ASP A 154 -22.97 2.62 -16.70
CA ASP A 154 -23.23 1.38 -17.44
C ASP A 154 -24.72 1.01 -17.42
N ALA A 155 -25.37 1.14 -16.26
CA ALA A 155 -26.81 0.94 -16.14
C ALA A 155 -27.61 1.95 -16.98
N LEU A 156 -27.24 3.25 -16.93
CA LEU A 156 -27.90 4.30 -17.70
C LEU A 156 -27.75 4.07 -19.21
N LEU A 157 -26.55 3.74 -19.68
CA LEU A 157 -26.27 3.51 -21.10
C LEU A 157 -26.91 2.23 -21.65
N SER A 158 -27.15 1.25 -20.78
CA SER A 158 -27.86 0.00 -21.13
C SER A 158 -29.37 0.21 -21.28
N SER A 159 -29.93 1.32 -20.78
CA SER A 159 -31.36 1.60 -20.92
C SER A 159 -31.74 1.83 -22.40
N PRO A 160 -32.73 1.11 -22.94
CA PRO A 160 -33.16 1.26 -24.33
C PRO A 160 -33.98 2.54 -24.54
N HIS A 161 -34.59 3.10 -23.49
CA HIS A 161 -35.47 4.27 -23.56
C HIS A 161 -34.73 5.61 -23.43
N LEU A 162 -33.40 5.58 -23.41
CA LEU A 162 -32.58 6.77 -23.26
C LEU A 162 -32.59 7.62 -24.54
N SER A 163 -32.86 8.92 -24.40
CA SER A 163 -32.84 9.86 -25.54
C SER A 163 -31.46 9.90 -26.21
N ILE A 164 -31.41 10.30 -27.49
CA ILE A 164 -30.14 10.41 -28.23
C ILE A 164 -29.19 11.41 -27.52
N THR A 165 -29.73 12.52 -27.06
CA THR A 165 -28.98 13.57 -26.34
C THR A 165 -28.43 13.07 -25.01
N ASP A 166 -29.26 12.40 -24.21
CA ASP A 166 -28.80 11.84 -22.93
C ASP A 166 -27.79 10.72 -23.13
N ARG A 167 -27.97 9.91 -24.17
CA ARG A 167 -26.99 8.87 -24.54
C ARG A 167 -25.63 9.49 -24.89
N ALA A 168 -25.61 10.59 -25.64
CA ALA A 168 -24.37 11.31 -25.92
C ALA A 168 -23.75 11.90 -24.64
N LYS A 169 -24.58 12.52 -23.78
CA LYS A 169 -24.15 13.06 -22.49
C LYS A 169 -23.49 12.00 -21.61
N TRP A 170 -24.14 10.86 -21.40
CA TRP A 170 -23.62 9.80 -20.54
C TRP A 170 -22.41 9.07 -21.14
N LYS A 171 -22.31 8.97 -22.47
CA LYS A 171 -21.08 8.51 -23.13
C LYS A 171 -19.90 9.45 -22.84
N LEU A 172 -20.12 10.76 -22.96
CA LEU A 172 -19.09 11.76 -22.63
C LEU A 172 -18.72 11.69 -21.15
N ALA A 173 -19.71 11.58 -20.25
CA ALA A 173 -19.48 11.43 -18.82
C ALA A 173 -18.62 10.19 -18.50
N LYS A 174 -18.90 9.05 -19.14
CA LYS A 174 -18.11 7.82 -18.98
C LYS A 174 -16.68 7.98 -19.48
N GLN A 175 -16.47 8.63 -20.64
CA GLN A 175 -15.13 8.92 -21.14
C GLN A 175 -14.35 9.81 -20.17
N VAL A 176 -14.96 10.89 -19.69
CA VAL A 176 -14.35 11.80 -18.70
C VAL A 176 -13.99 11.03 -17.42
N LEU A 177 -14.89 10.17 -16.93
CA LEU A 177 -14.65 9.35 -15.74
C LEU A 177 -13.47 8.38 -15.93
N LEU A 178 -13.38 7.71 -17.07
CA LEU A 178 -12.27 6.81 -17.40
C LEU A 178 -10.92 7.53 -17.50
N MET A 179 -10.91 8.77 -18.00
CA MET A 179 -9.71 9.61 -18.06
C MET A 179 -9.26 10.08 -16.67
N LEU A 180 -10.21 10.46 -15.82
CA LEU A 180 -9.95 10.96 -14.47
C LEU A 180 -9.59 9.87 -13.46
N ARG A 181 -10.08 8.64 -13.68
CA ARG A 181 -9.87 7.47 -12.81
C ARG A 181 -10.22 7.78 -11.34
N THR A 182 -9.58 7.09 -10.41
CA THR A 182 -9.69 7.31 -8.96
C THR A 182 -9.24 8.70 -8.54
N GLU A 183 -8.25 9.28 -9.21
CA GLU A 183 -7.64 10.54 -8.77
C GLU A 183 -8.56 11.75 -8.96
N GLY A 184 -9.36 11.77 -10.02
CA GLY A 184 -10.36 12.83 -10.23
C GLY A 184 -11.65 12.66 -9.43
N GLN A 185 -11.72 11.68 -8.52
CA GLN A 185 -12.83 11.59 -7.57
C GLN A 185 -12.59 12.50 -6.38
N SER A 186 -13.64 13.18 -5.92
CA SER A 186 -13.61 13.86 -4.64
C SER A 186 -13.58 12.83 -3.51
N SER A 187 -12.74 13.11 -2.50
CA SER A 187 -12.90 12.53 -1.17
C SER A 187 -13.55 13.60 -0.33
N GLU A 188 -14.69 13.35 0.30
CA GLU A 188 -15.43 14.33 1.11
C GLU A 188 -14.70 14.79 2.40
N HIS A 189 -13.36 14.72 2.44
CA HIS A 189 -12.47 15.30 3.45
C HIS A 189 -11.85 16.64 3.04
N THR A 190 -12.04 17.11 1.81
CA THR A 190 -11.55 18.42 1.37
C THR A 190 -12.45 19.60 1.77
N GLU A 191 -13.54 19.37 2.50
CA GLU A 191 -14.44 20.46 2.94
C GLU A 191 -14.05 21.08 4.28
N SER A 192 -13.05 20.55 5.01
CA SER A 192 -12.61 21.13 6.29
C SER A 192 -11.17 21.64 6.31
N ASP A 193 -10.47 21.67 5.18
CA ASP A 193 -9.18 22.37 5.11
C ASP A 193 -9.44 23.86 4.89
N GLU A 194 -9.86 24.55 5.95
CA GLU A 194 -10.17 25.98 5.98
C GLU A 194 -8.99 26.90 5.59
N ASN A 195 -7.81 26.40 5.20
CA ASN A 195 -6.65 27.26 4.95
C ASN A 195 -5.73 26.92 3.77
N GLU A 196 -5.99 25.91 2.95
CA GLU A 196 -5.17 25.68 1.75
C GLU A 196 -6.03 25.31 0.55
N SER A 197 -6.78 26.30 0.05
CA SER A 197 -7.34 26.21 -1.29
C SER A 197 -6.19 26.08 -2.29
N LEU A 198 -6.05 24.92 -2.93
CA LEU A 198 -5.14 24.71 -4.05
C LEU A 198 -5.47 25.72 -5.16
N VAL A 199 -4.71 26.80 -5.20
CA VAL A 199 -4.69 27.76 -6.32
C VAL A 199 -4.12 27.02 -7.53
N THR A 200 -4.99 26.34 -8.26
CA THR A 200 -4.64 25.72 -9.53
C THR A 200 -5.03 26.68 -10.66
N TYR A 201 -4.06 26.99 -11.51
CA TYR A 201 -4.17 27.84 -12.72
C TYR A 201 -5.03 27.23 -13.84
N VAL A 202 -5.99 26.36 -13.53
CA VAL A 202 -6.90 25.79 -14.51
C VAL A 202 -8.06 26.78 -14.73
N PRO A 203 -8.36 27.19 -15.97
CA PRO A 203 -9.40 28.17 -16.24
C PRO A 203 -10.76 27.75 -15.66
N PHE A 204 -11.44 28.71 -15.01
CA PHE A 204 -12.70 28.55 -14.26
C PHE A 204 -13.79 27.76 -15.00
N TYR A 205 -13.88 27.87 -16.33
CA TYR A 205 -14.88 27.18 -17.14
C TYR A 205 -14.67 25.66 -17.24
N ARG A 206 -13.43 25.14 -17.11
CA ARG A 206 -13.17 23.69 -17.17
C ARG A 206 -13.65 22.96 -15.92
N ARG A 207 -13.58 23.62 -14.75
CA ARG A 207 -14.13 23.07 -13.49
C ARG A 207 -15.64 22.90 -13.56
N ARG A 208 -16.34 23.86 -14.18
CA ARG A 208 -17.80 23.87 -14.19
C ARG A 208 -18.41 22.74 -15.02
N ILE A 209 -17.85 22.46 -16.21
CA ILE A 209 -18.43 21.43 -17.09
C ILE A 209 -18.22 20.02 -16.52
N VAL A 210 -16.97 19.68 -16.16
CA VAL A 210 -16.67 18.36 -15.58
C VAL A 210 -17.32 18.19 -14.21
N GLY A 211 -17.27 19.22 -13.36
CA GLY A 211 -17.91 19.20 -12.06
C GLY A 211 -19.42 19.02 -12.14
N GLN A 212 -20.08 19.71 -13.07
CA GLN A 212 -21.52 19.57 -13.31
C GLN A 212 -21.87 18.15 -13.80
N ILE A 213 -21.15 17.62 -14.79
CA ILE A 213 -21.37 16.27 -15.30
C ILE A 213 -21.21 15.23 -14.19
N LEU A 214 -20.16 15.34 -13.37
CA LEU A 214 -19.94 14.39 -12.27
C LEU A 214 -20.95 14.55 -11.13
N CYS A 215 -21.47 15.76 -10.90
CA CYS A 215 -22.57 16.00 -9.95
C CYS A 215 -23.87 15.35 -10.42
N GLU A 216 -24.19 15.44 -11.70
CA GLU A 216 -25.35 14.75 -12.29
C GLU A 216 -25.19 13.22 -12.19
N VAL A 217 -23.99 12.68 -12.39
CA VAL A 217 -23.74 11.24 -12.18
C VAL A 217 -23.92 10.86 -10.70
N ASP A 218 -23.50 11.70 -9.75
CA ASP A 218 -23.73 11.46 -8.32
C ASP A 218 -25.23 11.42 -7.97
N GLN A 219 -26.02 12.33 -8.56
CA GLN A 219 -27.48 12.35 -8.39
C GLN A 219 -28.14 11.07 -8.92
N GLU A 220 -27.76 10.62 -10.12
CA GLU A 220 -28.25 9.36 -10.69
C GLU A 220 -27.80 8.14 -9.87
N THR A 221 -26.57 8.16 -9.34
CA THR A 221 -26.05 7.11 -8.47
C THR A 221 -26.88 7.02 -7.19
N ALA A 222 -27.21 8.16 -6.58
CA ALA A 222 -28.06 8.22 -5.40
C ALA A 222 -29.49 7.73 -5.70
N ALA A 223 -30.06 8.13 -6.84
CA ALA A 223 -31.38 7.68 -7.28
C ALA A 223 -31.41 6.17 -7.54
N LEU A 224 -30.38 5.60 -8.17
CA LEU A 224 -30.26 4.16 -8.42
C LEU A 224 -30.18 3.36 -7.12
N LYS A 225 -29.40 3.84 -6.15
CA LYS A 225 -29.32 3.25 -4.81
C LYS A 225 -30.68 3.26 -4.10
N LEU A 226 -31.40 4.38 -4.16
CA LEU A 226 -32.74 4.51 -3.58
C LEU A 226 -33.75 3.53 -4.21
N ARG A 227 -33.73 3.39 -5.54
CA ARG A 227 -34.59 2.43 -6.26
C ARG A 227 -34.27 0.98 -5.85
N THR A 228 -32.98 0.66 -5.69
CA THR A 228 -32.52 -0.68 -5.31
C THR A 228 -32.85 -1.02 -3.86
N THR A 229 -32.82 -0.06 -2.93
CA THR A 229 -33.24 -0.29 -1.54
C THR A 229 -34.75 -0.46 -1.42
N GLN A 230 -35.53 0.34 -2.16
CA GLN A 230 -36.98 0.23 -2.20
C GLN A 230 -37.48 -1.09 -2.82
N SER A 231 -36.76 -1.67 -3.79
CA SER A 231 -37.11 -2.97 -4.36
C SER A 231 -36.80 -4.14 -3.42
N LYS A 232 -35.74 -4.04 -2.61
CA LYS A 232 -35.36 -5.06 -1.62
C LYS A 232 -36.23 -5.05 -0.36
N GLY A 233 -36.78 -3.90 0.04
CA GLY A 233 -37.70 -3.80 1.19
C GLY A 233 -39.14 -4.25 0.93
N LYS A 234 -39.44 -4.70 -0.30
CA LYS A 234 -40.76 -5.23 -0.71
C LYS A 234 -40.77 -6.76 -0.88
N GLN A 235 -39.75 -7.46 -0.37
CA GLN A 235 -39.70 -8.92 -0.28
C GLN A 235 -40.04 -9.40 1.12
#